data_AF-A0AAT9HWJ9-F1
#
_entry.id   AF-A0AAT9HWJ9-F1
#
_cell.length_a   1.000
_cell.length_b   1.000
_cell.length_c   1.000
_cell.angle_alpha   90.00
_cell.angle_beta   90.00
_cell.angle_gamma   90.00
#
_symmetry.space_group_name_H-M   'P 1'
#
loop_
_entity.id
_entity.type
_entity.pdbx_description
1 polymer ?
#
loop_
_entity_poly.entity_id
_entity_poly.type
_entity_poly.pdbx_seq_one_letter_code
_entity_poly.pdbx_strand_id
1 'polypeptide(L)' 'MDLATCCRGPIEFDLAHAPEEVAEHYPGADQPLINRCRALNWAMFSAWRWREADQMPDRSHWRAEGLKEVRTALAGCGPV' A
#
# COMPACT_ATOMS: atom_id res chain seq x y z
N MET A 1 -17.54 -1.99 -4.84
CA MET A 1 -16.63 -0.87 -4.58
C MET A 1 -16.50 -0.76 -3.07
N ASP A 2 -15.29 -0.83 -2.53
CA ASP A 2 -15.01 -0.59 -1.10
C ASP A 2 -14.50 0.84 -0.95
N LEU A 3 -15.21 1.67 -0.18
CA LEU A 3 -14.90 3.09 0.03
C LEU A 3 -14.75 3.43 1.52
N ALA A 4 -14.69 2.43 2.40
CA ALA A 4 -14.68 2.63 3.85
C ALA A 4 -13.43 3.38 4.35
N THR A 5 -12.36 3.38 3.56
CA THR A 5 -11.08 4.03 3.88
C THR A 5 -10.76 5.20 2.95
N CYS A 6 -11.75 5.72 2.23
CA CYS A 6 -11.58 6.88 1.36
C CYS A 6 -11.09 8.09 2.18
N CYS A 7 -10.12 8.81 1.65
CA CYS A 7 -9.50 9.96 2.30
C CYS A 7 -9.09 11.02 1.27
N ARG A 8 -8.77 12.23 1.73
CA ARG A 8 -8.13 13.25 0.90
C ARG A 8 -6.62 13.12 1.03
N GLY A 9 -5.92 13.03 -0.09
CA GLY A 9 -4.47 12.86 -0.13
C GLY A 9 -3.87 13.19 -1.50
N PRO A 10 -2.57 12.93 -1.67
CA PRO A 10 -1.92 13.01 -2.99
C PRO A 10 -2.50 11.95 -3.93
N ILE A 11 -2.56 12.24 -5.23
CA ILE A 11 -3.05 11.29 -6.24
C ILE A 11 -2.16 10.04 -6.31
N GLU A 12 -0.89 10.16 -5.94
CA GLU A 12 0.08 9.07 -5.82
C GLU A 12 -0.37 7.97 -4.85
N PHE A 13 -1.22 8.30 -3.86
CA PHE A 13 -1.82 7.30 -2.97
C PHE A 13 -2.79 6.39 -3.71
N ASP A 14 -3.59 6.95 -4.61
CA ASP A 14 -4.51 6.21 -5.47
C ASP A 14 -3.73 5.42 -6.54
N LEU A 15 -2.72 6.03 -7.17
CA LEU A 15 -1.85 5.37 -8.16
C LEU A 15 -1.07 4.19 -7.54
N ALA A 16 -0.66 4.30 -6.27
CA ALA A 16 -0.02 3.22 -5.54
C ALA A 16 -0.92 1.99 -5.30
N HIS A 17 -2.24 2.11 -5.48
CA HIS A 17 -3.16 0.97 -5.44
C HIS A 17 -3.35 0.30 -6.81
N ALA A 18 -2.99 0.99 -7.89
CA ALA A 18 -3.08 0.49 -9.26
C ALA A 18 -1.82 -0.27 -9.69
N PRO A 19 -1.86 -1.00 -10.82
CA PRO A 19 -0.66 -1.50 -11.51
C PRO A 19 0.34 -0.38 -11.83
N GLU A 20 1.62 -0.71 -11.94
CA GLU A 20 2.70 0.29 -12.11
C GLU A 20 2.53 1.11 -13.40
N GLU A 21 2.05 0.48 -14.45
CA GLU A 21 1.85 1.08 -15.77
C GLU A 21 0.81 2.20 -15.75
N VAL A 22 -0.10 2.20 -14.76
CA VAL A 22 -1.13 3.24 -14.63
C VAL A 22 -0.50 4.59 -14.31
N ALA A 23 0.61 4.63 -13.56
CA ALA A 23 1.29 5.87 -13.24
C ALA A 23 1.86 6.58 -14.48
N GLU A 24 2.24 5.83 -15.52
CA GLU A 24 2.76 6.36 -16.78
C GLU A 24 1.74 7.24 -17.53
N HIS A 25 0.45 7.03 -17.24
CA HIS A 25 -0.64 7.80 -17.83
C HIS A 25 -0.96 9.11 -17.08
N TYR A 26 -0.26 9.41 -15.97
CA TYR A 26 -0.48 10.62 -15.17
C TYR A 26 0.73 11.58 -15.26
N PRO A 27 0.68 12.57 -16.18
CA PRO A 27 1.74 13.55 -16.30
C PRO A 27 1.90 14.34 -14.99
N GLY A 28 3.09 14.26 -14.39
CA GLY A 28 3.41 14.95 -13.14
C GLY A 28 3.25 14.12 -11.87
N ALA A 29 2.91 12.83 -11.98
CA ALA A 29 2.96 11.93 -10.83
C ALA A 29 4.40 11.77 -10.31
N ASP A 30 4.59 11.93 -8.99
CA ASP A 30 5.89 11.76 -8.35
C ASP A 30 6.16 10.27 -8.09
N GLN A 31 7.00 9.65 -8.92
CA GLN A 31 7.32 8.22 -8.83
C GLN A 31 7.94 7.82 -7.47
N PRO A 32 8.92 8.56 -6.91
CA PRO A 32 9.36 8.34 -5.53
C PRO A 32 8.21 8.35 -4.50
N LEU A 33 7.26 9.28 -4.62
CA LEU A 33 6.11 9.34 -3.73
C LEU A 33 5.16 8.17 -3.93
N ILE A 34 4.92 7.71 -5.18
CA ILE A 34 4.15 6.49 -5.46
C ILE A 34 4.76 5.28 -4.73
N ASN A 35 6.09 5.12 -4.80
CA ASN A 35 6.76 3.99 -4.13
C ASN A 35 6.57 4.05 -2.60
N ARG A 36 6.66 5.25 -2.00
CA ARG A 36 6.36 5.44 -0.57
C ARG A 36 4.91 5.16 -0.24
N CYS A 37 3.97 5.57 -1.09
CA CYS A 37 2.56 5.28 -0.94
C CYS A 37 2.26 3.78 -1.06
N ARG A 38 2.96 3.03 -1.93
CA ARG A 38 2.85 1.56 -1.99
C ARG A 38 3.27 0.91 -0.68
N ALA A 39 4.38 1.36 -0.09
CA ALA A 39 4.81 0.91 1.23
C ALA A 39 3.77 1.24 2.32
N LEU A 40 3.18 2.45 2.28
CA LEU A 40 2.12 2.85 3.20
C LEU A 40 0.87 1.98 3.06
N ASN A 41 0.44 1.66 1.83
CA ASN A 41 -0.71 0.80 1.56
C ASN A 41 -0.51 -0.59 2.18
N TRP A 42 0.66 -1.20 1.98
CA TRP A 42 1.00 -2.47 2.61
C TRP A 42 1.07 -2.38 4.13
N ALA A 43 1.55 -1.26 4.67
CA ALA A 43 1.63 -1.05 6.12
C ALA A 43 0.24 -0.94 6.75
N MET A 44 -0.68 -0.21 6.11
CA MET A 44 -2.07 -0.09 6.53
C MET A 44 -2.78 -1.45 6.48
N PHE A 45 -2.68 -2.15 5.35
CA PHE A 45 -3.23 -3.49 5.20
C PHE A 45 -2.70 -4.44 6.29
N SER A 46 -1.38 -4.48 6.49
CA SER A 46 -0.74 -5.32 7.50
C SER A 46 -1.24 -4.97 8.90
N ALA A 47 -1.30 -3.69 9.27
CA ALA A 47 -1.82 -3.25 10.55
C ALA A 47 -3.24 -3.78 10.79
N TRP A 48 -4.10 -3.78 9.76
CA TRP A 48 -5.45 -4.35 9.85
C TRP A 48 -5.44 -5.86 10.06
N ARG A 49 -4.61 -6.63 9.33
CA ARG A 49 -4.49 -8.09 9.53
C ARG A 49 -4.01 -8.46 10.95
N TRP A 50 -3.27 -7.56 11.58
CA TRP A 50 -2.75 -7.77 12.94
C TRP A 50 -3.78 -7.48 14.04
N ARG A 51 -4.83 -6.67 13.77
CA ARG A 51 -5.90 -6.36 14.75
C ARG A 51 -6.51 -7.63 15.31
N GLU A 52 -6.78 -7.65 16.62
CA GLU A 52 -7.35 -8.83 17.30
C GLU A 52 -8.71 -9.24 16.71
N ALA A 53 -9.57 -8.25 16.47
CA ALA A 53 -10.92 -8.41 15.95
C ALA A 53 -11.00 -8.64 14.42
N ASP A 54 -9.87 -8.84 13.73
CA ASP A 54 -9.86 -9.12 12.30
C ASP A 54 -10.44 -10.52 12.00
N GLN A 55 -11.54 -10.55 11.25
CA GLN A 55 -12.31 -11.76 10.91
C GLN A 55 -12.16 -12.20 9.45
N MET A 56 -11.36 -11.48 8.67
CA MET A 56 -11.14 -11.83 7.26
C MET A 56 -10.36 -13.15 7.12
N PRO A 57 -10.62 -13.93 6.05
CA PRO A 57 -9.95 -15.19 5.78
C PRO A 57 -8.42 -15.08 5.68
N ASP A 58 -7.75 -16.22 5.83
CA ASP A 58 -6.29 -16.36 5.68
C ASP A 58 -5.46 -15.40 6.53
N ARG A 59 -5.99 -15.00 7.70
CA ARG A 59 -5.39 -14.01 8.59
C ARG A 59 -3.93 -14.33 8.96
N SER A 60 -3.62 -15.58 9.30
CA SER A 60 -2.24 -15.97 9.65
C SER A 60 -1.27 -15.83 8.48
N HIS A 61 -1.71 -16.20 7.27
CA HIS A 61 -0.91 -16.04 6.05
C HIS A 61 -0.67 -14.56 5.76
N TRP A 62 -1.73 -13.75 5.72
CA TRP A 62 -1.63 -12.33 5.38
C TRP A 62 -0.93 -11.48 6.44
N ARG A 63 -0.85 -11.92 7.70
CA ARG A 63 0.00 -11.29 8.72
C ARG A 63 1.49 -11.38 8.38
N ALA A 64 1.93 -12.52 7.86
CA ALA A 64 3.31 -12.76 7.49
C ALA A 64 3.63 -12.15 6.12
N GLU A 65 2.81 -12.45 5.10
CA GLU A 65 3.03 -11.92 3.76
C GLU A 65 2.87 -10.40 3.71
N GLY A 66 1.87 -9.82 4.37
CA GLY A 66 1.72 -8.36 4.42
C GLY A 66 2.98 -7.68 5.00
N LEU A 67 3.55 -8.22 6.08
CA LEU A 67 4.77 -7.68 6.67
C LEU A 67 5.99 -7.82 5.74
N LYS A 68 6.07 -8.91 4.98
CA LYS A 68 7.09 -9.10 3.95
C LYS A 68 6.94 -8.06 2.84
N GLU A 69 5.72 -7.82 2.36
CA GLU A 69 5.45 -6.82 1.32
C GLU A 69 5.77 -5.39 1.78
N VAL A 70 5.50 -5.06 3.06
CA VAL A 70 5.96 -3.78 3.64
C VAL A 70 7.48 -3.63 3.51
N ARG A 71 8.24 -4.67 3.86
CA ARG A 71 9.71 -4.64 3.79
C ARG A 71 10.21 -4.55 2.35
N THR A 72 9.59 -5.29 1.43
CA THR A 72 9.91 -5.25 0.00
C THR A 72 9.66 -3.85 -0.57
N ALA A 73 8.51 -3.26 -0.28
CA ALA A 73 8.16 -1.93 -0.76
C ALA A 73 9.08 -0.84 -0.18
N LEU A 74 9.44 -0.93 1.11
CA LEU A 74 10.39 -0.01 1.73
C LEU A 74 11.80 -0.13 1.13
N ALA A 75 12.25 -1.33 0.78
CA ALA A 75 13.54 -1.52 0.11
C ALA A 75 13.60 -0.80 -1.25
N GLY A 76 12.46 -0.71 -1.95
CA GLY A 76 12.32 0.05 -3.21
C GLY A 76 12.24 1.57 -3.06
N CYS A 77 12.09 2.10 -1.84
CA CYS A 77 11.97 3.55 -1.60
C CYS A 77 13.33 4.27 -1.48
N GLY A 78 14.45 3.54 -1.45
CA GLY A 78 15.77 4.10 -1.13
C GLY A 78 15.99 4.33 0.37
N PRO A 79 17.20 4.74 0.81
CA PRO A 79 17.45 5.03 2.22
C PRO A 79 16.57 6.19 2.71
N VAL A 80 16.02 6.02 3.91
CA VAL A 80 15.19 7.02 4.62
C VAL A 80 16.04 8.12 5.22
#